data_AF-A0A4T0UNG4-F1
#
_entry.id   AF-A0A4T0UNG4-F1
#
_cell.length_a   1.000
_cell.length_b   1.000
_cell.length_c   1.000
_cell.angle_alpha   90.00
_cell.angle_beta   90.00
_cell.angle_gamma   90.00
#
_symmetry.space_group_name_H-M   'P 1'
#
loop_
_entity.id
_entity.type
_entity.pdbx_description
1 polymer ?
#
loop_
_entity_poly.entity_id
_entity_poly.type
_entity_poly.pdbx_seq_one_letter_code
_entity_poly.pdbx_strand_id
1 'polypeptide(L)'
;MIFLFGYFASGFAAFKLIEYLHRRTRPPDDLWAQLRARSTPPRTLTEKLLSRIFWPAFCYALVLPFWPVLVLWQLWPTPPKPLPVEPVFAVLPEHLQQQLSIAEIEAREKVFDPLGAVPDLPFGHHNALWRSFLAKREEHDELWSFEANWQPGYGDGVLFSGYALVREGAVGEYLVVVAKVLTGVIIPRQNNSM
;
A
#
# COMPACT_ATOMS: atom_id res chain seq x y z
N MET A 1 -4.35 16.85 -8.16
CA MET A 1 -4.39 17.75 -9.35
C MET A 1 -5.60 17.48 -10.26
N ILE A 2 -5.94 16.22 -10.57
CA ILE A 2 -7.10 15.86 -11.42
C ILE A 2 -8.46 16.41 -10.94
N PHE A 3 -8.70 16.42 -9.63
CA PHE A 3 -9.96 16.89 -9.05
C PHE A 3 -10.20 18.40 -9.21
N LEU A 4 -9.13 19.20 -9.25
CA LEU A 4 -9.19 20.65 -9.46
C LEU A 4 -9.65 20.96 -10.90
N PHE A 5 -9.11 20.24 -11.88
CA PHE A 5 -9.52 20.37 -13.28
C PHE A 5 -10.95 19.90 -13.51
N GLY A 6 -11.38 18.82 -12.83
CA GLY A 6 -12.78 18.37 -12.86
C GLY A 6 -13.76 19.42 -12.35
N TYR A 7 -13.39 20.17 -11.31
CA TYR A 7 -14.19 21.26 -10.76
C TYR A 7 -14.32 22.46 -11.71
N PHE A 8 -13.20 22.92 -12.30
CA PHE A 8 -13.27 24.02 -13.27
C PHE A 8 -14.03 23.63 -14.54
N ALA A 9 -13.89 22.37 -14.99
CA ALA A 9 -14.61 21.87 -16.15
C ALA A 9 -16.14 21.80 -15.92
N SER A 10 -16.58 21.34 -14.75
CA SER A 10 -18.01 21.27 -14.44
C SER A 10 -18.65 22.65 -14.28
N GLY A 11 -17.96 23.60 -13.65
CA GLY A 11 -18.39 25.00 -13.55
C GLY A 11 -18.51 25.68 -14.91
N PHE A 12 -17.51 25.49 -15.78
CA PHE A 12 -17.53 26.03 -17.14
C PHE A 12 -18.64 25.42 -18.00
N ALA A 13 -18.87 24.10 -17.89
CA ALA A 13 -19.95 23.41 -18.59
C ALA A 13 -21.34 23.91 -18.16
N ALA A 14 -21.55 24.09 -16.85
CA ALA A 14 -22.80 24.66 -16.32
C ALA A 14 -23.02 26.09 -16.80
N PHE A 15 -21.98 26.93 -16.79
CA PHE A 15 -22.05 28.30 -17.31
C PHE A 15 -22.43 28.33 -18.80
N LYS A 16 -21.78 27.50 -19.62
CA LYS A 16 -22.09 27.42 -21.06
C LYS A 16 -23.48 26.86 -21.34
N LEU A 17 -23.94 25.91 -20.55
CA LEU A 17 -25.30 25.38 -20.65
C LEU A 17 -26.33 26.46 -20.31
N ILE A 18 -26.12 27.24 -19.25
CA ILE A 18 -27.01 28.35 -18.87
C ILE A 18 -26.99 29.43 -19.96
N GLU A 19 -25.83 29.82 -20.47
CA GLU A 19 -25.70 30.80 -21.56
C GLU A 19 -26.42 30.31 -22.83
N TYR A 20 -26.25 29.04 -23.18
CA TYR A 20 -26.89 28.42 -24.33
C TYR A 20 -28.41 28.38 -24.18
N LEU A 21 -28.92 27.93 -23.03
CA LEU A 21 -30.36 27.89 -22.74
C LEU A 21 -30.94 29.31 -22.69
N HIS A 22 -30.21 30.29 -22.14
CA HIS A 22 -30.64 31.69 -22.09
C HIS A 22 -30.69 32.31 -23.50
N ARG A 23 -29.69 32.04 -24.34
CA ARG A 23 -29.68 32.50 -25.73
C ARG A 23 -30.77 31.83 -26.57
N ARG A 24 -31.10 30.57 -26.29
CA ARG A 24 -32.15 29.82 -26.99
C ARG A 24 -33.57 30.20 -26.54
N THR A 25 -33.73 30.56 -25.28
CA THR A 25 -35.01 31.00 -24.72
C THR A 25 -35.25 32.49 -24.85
N ARG A 26 -34.28 33.28 -25.36
CA ARG A 26 -34.49 34.66 -25.78
C ARG A 26 -35.48 34.69 -26.96
N PRO A 27 -36.72 35.13 -26.74
CA PRO A 27 -37.67 35.39 -27.81
C PRO A 27 -37.25 36.62 -28.61
N PRO A 28 -37.78 36.75 -29.84
CA PRO A 28 -37.58 37.92 -30.68
C PRO A 28 -37.97 39.20 -29.93
N ASP A 29 -37.20 40.28 -30.09
CA ASP A 29 -37.39 41.53 -29.35
C ASP A 29 -38.82 42.10 -29.51
N ASP A 30 -39.44 41.89 -30.68
CA ASP A 30 -40.81 42.29 -30.99
C ASP A 30 -41.88 41.42 -30.31
N LEU A 31 -41.59 40.14 -30.05
CA LEU A 31 -42.54 39.21 -29.42
C LEU A 31 -42.80 39.63 -27.97
N TRP A 32 -41.74 40.04 -27.24
CA TRP A 32 -41.91 40.53 -25.88
C TRP A 32 -42.55 41.90 -25.81
N ALA A 33 -42.36 42.75 -26.81
CA ALA A 33 -43.04 44.05 -26.89
C ALA A 33 -44.55 43.85 -27.10
N GLN A 34 -44.93 42.96 -28.01
CA GLN A 34 -46.33 42.65 -28.31
C GLN A 34 -47.02 41.87 -27.18
N LEU A 35 -46.33 40.91 -26.55
CA LEU A 35 -46.87 40.17 -25.41
C LEU A 35 -47.04 41.08 -24.17
N ARG A 36 -46.11 42.01 -23.90
CA ARG A 36 -46.26 43.00 -22.81
C ARG A 36 -47.41 43.98 -23.06
N ALA A 37 -47.65 44.37 -24.31
CA ALA A 37 -48.79 45.21 -24.67
C ALA A 37 -50.15 44.50 -24.50
N ARG A 38 -50.18 43.16 -24.62
CA ARG A 38 -51.40 42.34 -24.58
C ARG A 38 -51.70 41.71 -23.21
N SER A 39 -50.72 41.67 -22.30
CA SER A 39 -50.85 40.98 -21.01
C SER A 39 -50.34 41.82 -19.84
N THR A 40 -51.25 42.56 -19.22
CA THR A 40 -51.06 43.05 -17.85
C THR A 40 -52.26 42.70 -16.98
N PRO A 41 -52.29 41.51 -16.36
CA PRO A 41 -52.76 41.45 -14.99
C PRO A 41 -51.69 42.06 -14.08
N PRO A 42 -52.06 42.83 -13.04
CA PRO A 42 -51.09 43.37 -12.09
C PRO A 42 -50.45 42.21 -11.33
N ARG A 43 -49.26 41.76 -11.76
CA ARG A 43 -48.45 40.85 -10.97
C ARG A 43 -48.16 41.52 -9.64
N THR A 44 -48.66 40.94 -8.58
CA THR A 44 -48.47 41.40 -7.20
C THR A 44 -46.98 41.56 -6.93
N LEU A 45 -46.61 42.57 -6.13
CA LEU A 45 -45.21 42.88 -5.83
C LEU A 45 -44.45 41.65 -5.30
N THR A 46 -45.17 40.74 -4.64
CA THR A 46 -44.70 39.43 -4.19
C THR A 46 -44.22 38.53 -5.33
N GLU A 47 -44.92 38.42 -6.46
CA GLU A 47 -44.49 37.57 -7.59
C GLU A 47 -43.24 38.12 -8.29
N LYS A 48 -43.14 39.45 -8.39
CA LYS A 48 -41.95 40.11 -8.96
C LYS A 48 -40.74 40.00 -8.03
N LEU A 49 -40.95 40.12 -6.72
CA LEU A 49 -39.87 40.02 -5.73
C LEU A 49 -39.44 38.56 -5.57
N LEU A 50 -40.40 37.63 -5.52
CA LEU A 50 -40.16 36.19 -5.41
C LEU A 50 -39.38 35.69 -6.62
N SER A 51 -39.82 35.94 -7.86
CA SER A 51 -39.07 35.48 -9.04
C SER A 51 -37.66 36.09 -9.17
N ARG A 52 -37.48 37.35 -8.77
CA ARG A 52 -36.20 38.06 -8.88
C ARG A 52 -35.18 37.64 -7.82
N ILE A 53 -35.63 37.25 -6.63
CA ILE A 53 -34.75 36.88 -5.50
C ILE A 53 -34.64 35.35 -5.37
N PHE A 54 -35.71 34.61 -5.61
CA PHE A 54 -35.77 33.16 -5.40
C PHE A 54 -34.77 32.42 -6.27
N TRP A 55 -34.69 32.74 -7.58
CA TRP A 55 -33.78 32.04 -8.49
C TRP A 55 -32.30 32.20 -8.09
N PRO A 56 -31.76 33.43 -7.89
CA PRO A 56 -30.38 33.57 -7.44
C PRO A 56 -30.18 33.02 -6.02
N ALA A 57 -31.10 33.25 -5.08
CA ALA A 57 -30.98 32.73 -3.72
C ALA A 57 -30.95 31.19 -3.69
N PHE A 58 -31.74 30.53 -4.52
CA PHE A 58 -31.75 29.08 -4.67
C PHE A 58 -30.44 28.56 -5.28
N CYS A 59 -29.90 29.23 -6.30
CA CYS A 59 -28.58 28.91 -6.84
C CYS A 59 -27.47 29.07 -5.79
N TYR A 60 -27.46 30.17 -5.02
CA TYR A 60 -26.50 30.36 -3.94
C TYR A 60 -26.66 29.31 -2.84
N ALA A 61 -27.89 28.97 -2.45
CA ALA A 61 -28.18 27.95 -1.44
C ALA A 61 -27.72 26.54 -1.85
N LEU A 62 -27.61 26.24 -3.14
CA LEU A 62 -27.09 24.96 -3.63
C LEU A 62 -25.56 24.95 -3.81
N VAL A 63 -24.98 26.06 -4.28
CA VAL A 63 -23.54 26.16 -4.55
C VAL A 63 -22.72 26.38 -3.27
N LEU A 64 -23.25 27.14 -2.31
CA LEU A 64 -22.54 27.51 -1.09
C LEU A 64 -22.27 26.32 -0.14
N PRO A 65 -23.20 25.37 0.09
CA PRO A 65 -22.93 24.17 0.89
C PRO A 65 -22.25 23.06 0.09
N PHE A 66 -21.99 23.23 -1.21
CA PHE A 66 -21.35 22.19 -2.01
C PHE A 66 -19.87 22.01 -1.62
N TRP A 67 -19.14 23.09 -1.37
CA TRP A 67 -17.72 23.02 -1.01
C TRP A 67 -17.44 22.45 0.39
N PRO A 68 -18.22 22.74 1.46
CA PRO A 68 -18.01 22.14 2.77
C PRO A 68 -18.34 20.64 2.75
N VAL A 69 -19.35 20.21 1.99
CA VAL A 69 -19.68 18.79 1.83
C VAL A 69 -18.55 18.02 1.15
N LEU A 70 -17.92 18.60 0.12
CA LEU A 70 -16.75 17.99 -0.51
C LEU A 70 -15.53 17.95 0.41
N VAL A 71 -15.30 19.02 1.18
CA VAL A 71 -14.21 19.05 2.17
C VAL A 71 -14.44 18.01 3.26
N LEU A 72 -15.67 17.89 3.78
CA LEU A 72 -16.05 16.85 4.74
C LEU A 72 -15.90 15.44 4.14
N TRP A 73 -16.22 15.27 2.86
CA TRP A 73 -16.02 14.00 2.18
C TRP A 73 -14.53 13.65 2.03
N GLN A 74 -13.70 14.63 1.68
CA GLN A 74 -12.25 14.44 1.56
C GLN A 74 -11.56 14.22 2.91
N LEU A 75 -12.10 14.81 3.99
CA LEU A 75 -11.60 14.68 5.35
C LEU A 75 -12.17 13.45 6.08
N TRP A 76 -13.11 12.70 5.47
CA TRP A 76 -13.56 11.46 6.09
C TRP A 76 -12.35 10.52 6.20
N PRO A 77 -11.98 10.10 7.42
CA PRO A 77 -10.85 9.22 7.61
C PRO A 77 -11.12 7.94 6.84
N THR A 78 -10.25 7.63 5.89
CA THR A 78 -10.15 6.27 5.38
C THR A 78 -9.87 5.37 6.57
N PRO A 79 -10.62 4.27 6.78
CA PRO A 79 -10.30 3.33 7.82
C PRO A 79 -8.82 2.92 7.66
N PRO A 80 -8.04 2.87 8.76
CA PRO A 80 -6.64 2.49 8.66
C PRO A 80 -6.58 1.15 7.94
N LYS A 81 -5.89 1.13 6.80
CA LYS A 81 -5.63 -0.12 6.10
C LYS A 81 -4.87 -0.99 7.10
N PRO A 82 -5.33 -2.22 7.42
CA PRO A 82 -4.58 -3.08 8.31
C PRO A 82 -3.16 -3.16 7.75
N LEU A 83 -2.17 -2.83 8.57
CA LEU A 83 -0.78 -3.01 8.19
C LEU A 83 -0.65 -4.46 7.73
N PRO A 84 -0.09 -4.73 6.55
CA PRO A 84 0.22 -6.09 6.19
C PRO A 84 1.09 -6.63 7.33
N VAL A 85 0.62 -7.68 8.00
CA VAL A 85 1.46 -8.42 8.93
C VAL A 85 2.57 -8.98 8.04
N GLU A 86 3.74 -8.34 8.06
CA GLU A 86 4.89 -8.85 7.32
C GLU A 86 5.20 -10.24 7.87
N PRO A 87 5.22 -11.28 7.02
CA PRO A 87 5.50 -12.62 7.49
C PRO A 87 6.93 -12.64 8.04
N VAL A 88 7.04 -12.84 9.36
CA VAL A 88 8.32 -13.09 10.01
C VAL A 88 8.91 -14.34 9.37
N PHE A 89 10.15 -14.26 8.89
CA PHE A 89 10.84 -15.40 8.29
C PHE A 89 10.89 -16.56 9.28
N ALA A 90 10.51 -17.74 8.81
CA ALA A 90 10.59 -18.99 9.55
C ALA A 90 11.15 -20.07 8.63
N VAL A 91 12.07 -20.88 9.15
CA VAL A 91 12.60 -22.03 8.43
C VAL A 91 11.55 -23.14 8.49
N LEU A 92 11.09 -23.57 7.32
CA LEU A 92 10.15 -24.67 7.16
C LEU A 92 10.92 -25.98 6.95
N PRO A 93 10.33 -27.14 7.30
CA PRO A 93 10.97 -28.45 7.05
C PRO A 93 11.37 -28.67 5.58
N GLU A 94 10.64 -28.07 4.63
CA GLU A 94 10.94 -28.13 3.19
C GLU A 94 12.20 -27.35 2.76
N HIS A 95 12.70 -26.44 3.60
CA HIS A 95 13.94 -25.72 3.36
C HIS A 95 15.19 -26.49 3.80
N LEU A 96 15.00 -27.58 4.58
CA LEU A 96 16.10 -28.40 5.08
C LEU A 96 16.73 -29.17 3.92
N GLN A 97 18.06 -29.14 3.85
CA GLN A 97 18.84 -29.73 2.76
C GLN A 97 19.53 -31.00 3.22
N GLN A 98 20.45 -30.87 4.18
CA GLN A 98 21.33 -31.96 4.61
C GLN A 98 21.52 -31.93 6.12
N GLN A 99 21.36 -33.09 6.77
CA GLN A 99 21.77 -33.32 8.15
C GLN A 99 23.30 -33.37 8.27
N LEU A 100 23.86 -32.65 9.24
CA LEU A 100 25.31 -32.51 9.42
C LEU A 100 25.67 -32.61 10.90
N SER A 101 26.85 -33.15 11.17
CA SER A 101 27.47 -33.08 12.49
C SER A 101 28.11 -31.72 12.76
N ILE A 102 28.30 -31.40 14.05
CA ILE A 102 28.98 -30.18 14.48
C ILE A 102 30.39 -30.08 13.86
N ALA A 103 31.12 -31.20 13.84
CA ALA A 103 32.48 -31.23 13.29
C ALA A 103 32.51 -30.95 11.78
N GLU A 104 31.54 -31.47 11.02
CA GLU A 104 31.44 -31.20 9.59
C GLU A 104 31.11 -29.74 9.30
N ILE A 105 30.25 -29.13 10.11
CA ILE A 105 29.89 -27.71 9.98
C ILE A 105 31.08 -26.83 10.33
N GLU A 106 31.72 -27.08 11.48
CA GLU A 106 32.90 -26.33 11.91
C GLU A 106 34.04 -26.45 10.89
N ALA A 107 34.21 -27.60 10.24
CA ALA A 107 35.19 -27.77 9.18
C ALA A 107 34.85 -27.00 7.88
N ARG A 108 33.56 -26.93 7.51
CA ARG A 108 33.09 -26.17 6.33
C ARG A 108 33.22 -24.66 6.52
N GLU A 109 32.95 -24.19 7.74
CA GLU A 109 32.87 -22.77 8.08
C GLU A 109 34.17 -22.24 8.70
N LYS A 110 35.23 -23.07 8.70
CA LYS A 110 36.58 -22.65 9.08
C LYS A 110 37.28 -22.04 7.88
N VAL A 111 37.53 -20.73 7.93
CA VAL A 111 38.29 -20.01 6.91
C VAL A 111 39.71 -19.81 7.39
N PHE A 112 40.68 -20.36 6.67
CA PHE A 112 42.10 -20.09 6.92
C PHE A 112 42.47 -18.76 6.27
N ASP A 113 42.66 -17.73 7.09
CA ASP A 113 43.18 -16.44 6.64
C ASP A 113 44.72 -16.41 6.79
N PRO A 114 45.49 -16.47 5.70
CA PRO A 114 46.95 -16.44 5.76
C PRO A 114 47.51 -15.12 6.30
N LEU A 115 46.71 -14.04 6.31
CA LEU A 115 47.09 -12.73 6.82
C LEU A 115 46.67 -12.53 8.29
N GLY A 116 45.92 -13.48 8.88
CA GLY A 116 45.52 -13.47 10.28
C GLY A 116 44.57 -12.32 10.67
N ALA A 117 43.81 -11.76 9.73
CA ALA A 117 42.81 -10.73 10.02
C ALA A 117 41.53 -11.30 10.64
N VAL A 118 41.23 -12.59 10.40
CA VAL A 118 40.10 -13.33 10.98
C VAL A 118 40.59 -14.34 12.02
N PRO A 119 39.88 -14.53 13.15
CA PRO A 119 40.23 -15.57 14.12
C PRO A 119 40.24 -16.97 13.49
N ASP A 120 41.19 -17.83 13.86
CA ASP A 120 41.25 -19.24 13.45
C ASP A 120 40.19 -20.10 14.18
N LEU A 121 38.94 -19.66 14.12
CA LEU A 121 37.78 -20.28 14.72
C LEU A 121 36.72 -20.54 13.63
N PRO A 122 35.91 -21.60 13.74
CA PRO A 122 34.80 -21.79 12.82
C PRO A 122 33.86 -20.59 12.91
N PHE A 123 33.37 -20.11 11.76
CA PHE A 123 32.57 -18.89 11.62
C PHE A 123 33.29 -17.56 11.93
N GLY A 124 34.60 -17.57 12.21
CA GLY A 124 35.39 -16.37 12.49
C GLY A 124 34.76 -15.50 13.59
N HIS A 125 34.34 -14.28 13.26
CA HIS A 125 33.68 -13.36 14.19
C HIS A 125 32.28 -13.82 14.65
N HIS A 126 31.61 -14.70 13.89
CA HIS A 126 30.30 -15.24 14.24
C HIS A 126 30.41 -16.50 15.12
N ASN A 127 31.62 -16.91 15.54
CA ASN A 127 31.81 -18.05 16.42
C ASN A 127 31.01 -17.94 17.73
N ALA A 128 30.89 -16.73 18.29
CA ALA A 128 30.10 -16.52 19.50
C ALA A 128 28.62 -16.87 19.30
N LEU A 129 28.03 -16.46 18.17
CA LEU A 129 26.65 -16.79 17.81
C LEU A 129 26.48 -18.30 17.57
N TRP A 130 27.47 -18.92 16.92
CA TRP A 130 27.50 -20.38 16.74
C TRP A 130 27.51 -21.12 18.08
N ARG A 131 28.35 -20.71 19.03
CA ARG A 131 28.40 -21.31 20.37
C ARG A 131 27.08 -21.11 21.13
N SER A 132 26.48 -19.91 21.06
CA SER A 132 25.17 -19.64 21.66
C SER A 132 24.05 -20.47 21.03
N PHE A 133 24.11 -20.70 19.71
CA PHE A 133 23.18 -21.57 19.00
C PHE A 133 23.32 -23.02 19.44
N LEU A 134 24.55 -23.55 19.53
CA LEU A 134 24.79 -24.89 20.04
C LEU A 134 24.41 -25.06 21.52
N ALA A 135 24.50 -24.01 22.33
CA ALA A 135 24.10 -24.07 23.75
C ALA A 135 22.59 -24.28 23.94
N LYS A 136 21.77 -23.99 22.91
CA LYS A 136 20.33 -24.24 22.92
C LYS A 136 19.97 -25.68 22.50
N ARG A 137 20.94 -26.46 22.04
CA ARG A 137 20.76 -27.82 21.55
C ARG A 137 20.54 -28.79 22.70
N GLU A 138 19.53 -29.65 22.57
CA GLU A 138 19.33 -30.81 23.42
C GLU A 138 19.93 -32.09 22.82
N GLU A 139 20.07 -33.15 23.64
CA GLU A 139 20.79 -34.37 23.27
C GLU A 139 20.24 -35.07 22.01
N HIS A 140 18.94 -34.93 21.76
CA HIS A 140 18.23 -35.53 20.62
C HIS A 140 18.01 -34.57 19.44
N ASP A 141 18.51 -33.34 19.52
CA ASP A 141 18.35 -32.40 18.41
C ASP A 141 19.29 -32.75 17.27
N GLU A 142 18.71 -32.88 16.08
CA GLU A 142 19.40 -33.04 14.83
C GLU A 142 19.77 -31.68 14.27
N LEU A 143 20.92 -31.61 13.60
CA LEU A 143 21.44 -30.38 13.06
C LEU A 143 21.41 -30.46 11.53
N TRP A 144 20.69 -29.51 10.92
CA TRP A 144 20.42 -29.51 9.50
C TRP A 144 20.89 -28.21 8.87
N SER A 145 21.46 -28.30 7.67
CA SER A 145 21.64 -27.13 6.80
C SER A 145 20.33 -26.80 6.12
N PHE A 146 20.05 -25.51 5.92
CA PHE A 146 18.87 -25.06 5.20
C PHE A 146 19.21 -23.98 4.16
N GLU A 147 18.37 -23.90 3.15
CA GLU A 147 18.37 -22.83 2.16
C GLU A 147 16.91 -22.43 1.89
N ALA A 148 16.59 -21.17 2.13
CA ALA A 148 15.23 -20.67 2.09
C ALA A 148 15.15 -19.38 1.27
N ASN A 149 14.27 -19.38 0.26
CA ASN A 149 13.98 -18.20 -0.54
C ASN A 149 12.89 -17.37 0.16
N TRP A 150 13.27 -16.24 0.73
CA TRP A 150 12.32 -15.32 1.34
C TRP A 150 12.00 -14.17 0.40
N GLN A 151 10.72 -13.99 0.08
CA GLN A 151 10.27 -12.89 -0.75
C GLN A 151 9.33 -12.00 0.05
N PRO A 152 9.79 -10.83 0.52
CA PRO A 152 8.91 -9.90 1.20
C PRO A 152 7.81 -9.42 0.25
N GLY A 153 6.65 -9.01 0.80
CA GLY A 153 5.54 -8.49 0.01
C GLY A 153 5.87 -7.22 -0.78
N TYR A 154 7.00 -6.58 -0.45
CA TYR A 154 7.59 -5.46 -1.15
C TYR A 154 9.13 -5.57 -1.05
N GLY A 155 9.85 -5.48 -2.17
CA GLY A 155 11.32 -5.55 -2.22
C GLY A 155 11.89 -6.74 -3.01
N ASP A 156 13.21 -6.85 -3.03
CA ASP A 156 13.93 -7.97 -3.66
C ASP A 156 13.82 -9.25 -2.83
N GLY A 157 13.84 -10.40 -3.49
CA GLY A 157 13.94 -11.69 -2.81
C GLY A 157 15.29 -11.83 -2.11
N VAL A 158 15.32 -12.48 -0.97
CA VAL A 158 16.54 -12.78 -0.21
C VAL A 158 16.65 -14.29 -0.02
N LEU A 159 17.78 -14.83 -0.40
CA LEU A 159 18.15 -16.20 -0.08
C LEU A 159 18.82 -16.22 1.30
N PHE A 160 18.20 -16.91 2.24
CA PHE A 160 18.79 -17.20 3.54
C PHE A 160 19.37 -18.61 3.54
N SER A 161 20.61 -18.76 3.99
CA SER A 161 21.19 -20.06 4.26
C SER A 161 21.88 -20.10 5.62
N GLY A 162 21.88 -21.27 6.23
CA GLY A 162 22.41 -21.47 7.55
C GLY A 162 22.07 -22.85 8.12
N TYR A 163 21.93 -22.91 9.45
CA TYR A 163 21.74 -24.15 10.19
C TYR A 163 20.52 -24.09 11.09
N ALA A 164 19.78 -25.19 11.20
CA ALA A 164 18.59 -25.32 12.02
C ALA A 164 18.68 -26.56 12.92
N LEU A 165 18.15 -26.44 14.13
CA LEU A 165 17.92 -27.57 15.03
C LEU A 165 16.55 -28.16 14.72
N VAL A 166 16.51 -29.47 14.55
CA VAL A 166 15.30 -30.23 14.25
C VAL A 166 15.07 -31.24 15.35
N ARG A 167 13.87 -31.21 15.94
CA ARG A 167 13.44 -32.14 16.99
C ARG A 167 12.19 -32.85 16.53
N GLU A 168 12.24 -34.17 16.44
CA GLU A 168 11.08 -35.00 16.02
C GLU A 168 10.45 -34.55 14.68
N GLY A 169 11.27 -34.04 13.76
CA GLY A 169 10.83 -33.52 12.45
C GLY A 169 10.28 -32.08 12.46
N ALA A 170 10.19 -31.43 13.63
CA ALA A 170 9.84 -30.01 13.75
C ALA A 170 11.10 -29.14 13.75
N VAL A 171 11.09 -28.06 12.96
CA VAL A 171 12.17 -27.06 12.96
C VAL A 171 12.01 -26.17 14.19
N GLY A 172 13.04 -26.14 15.03
CA GLY A 172 13.13 -25.29 16.21
C GLY A 172 13.95 -24.03 15.94
N GLU A 173 15.00 -23.86 16.73
CA GLU A 173 15.93 -22.73 16.61
C GLU A 173 16.76 -22.82 15.32
N TYR A 174 17.03 -21.67 14.70
CA TYR A 174 17.87 -21.60 13.51
C TYR A 174 18.86 -20.42 13.59
N LEU A 175 20.00 -20.59 12.93
CA LEU A 175 21.05 -19.61 12.75
C LEU A 175 21.20 -19.33 11.26
N VAL A 176 20.97 -18.08 10.87
CA VAL A 176 21.27 -17.60 9.52
C VAL A 176 22.74 -17.18 9.46
N VAL A 177 23.47 -17.72 8.48
CA VAL A 177 24.90 -17.43 8.28
C VAL A 177 25.09 -16.51 7.07
N VAL A 178 24.31 -16.75 6.00
CA VAL A 178 24.35 -15.95 4.78
C VAL A 178 22.96 -15.42 4.44
N ALA A 179 22.90 -14.14 4.11
CA ALA A 179 21.75 -13.49 3.51
C ALA A 179 22.17 -12.88 2.18
N LYS A 180 21.69 -13.44 1.06
CA LYS A 180 22.04 -13.00 -0.28
C LYS A 180 20.83 -12.39 -0.97
N VAL A 181 20.91 -11.12 -1.32
CA VAL A 181 19.86 -10.45 -2.12
C VAL A 181 19.87 -11.02 -3.54
N LEU A 182 18.71 -11.44 -4.01
CA LEU A 182 18.48 -11.98 -5.34
C LEU A 182 18.00 -10.85 -6.25
N THR A 183 18.95 -10.09 -6.77
CA THR A 183 18.64 -8.99 -7.71
C THR A 183 18.27 -9.57 -9.08
N GLY A 184 17.07 -9.24 -9.58
CA GLY A 184 16.64 -9.59 -10.93
C GLY A 184 16.12 -11.02 -11.14
N VAL A 185 15.96 -11.82 -10.08
CA VAL A 185 15.32 -13.13 -10.15
C VAL A 185 13.89 -13.01 -9.65
N ILE A 186 12.91 -13.11 -10.56
CA ILE A 186 11.50 -13.28 -10.17
C ILE A 186 11.37 -14.69 -9.60
N ILE A 187 11.46 -14.84 -8.29
CA ILE A 187 11.12 -16.09 -7.64
C ILE A 187 9.61 -16.28 -7.74
N PRO A 188 9.13 -17.44 -8.24
CA PRO A 188 7.71 -17.74 -8.21
C PRO A 188 7.26 -17.74 -6.75
N ARG A 189 6.27 -16.89 -6.45
CA ARG A 189 5.67 -16.73 -5.12
C ARG A 189 5.38 -18.10 -4.53
N GLN A 190 6.13 -18.51 -3.50
CA GLN A 190 5.77 -19.70 -2.74
C GLN A 190 4.42 -19.43 -2.07
N ASN A 191 3.44 -20.20 -2.48
CA ASN A 191 2.09 -20.10 -1.98
C ASN A 191 2.11 -20.80 -0.61
N ASN A 192 2.37 -20.04 0.45
CA ASN A 192 2.11 -20.51 1.81
C ASN A 192 0.59 -20.58 2.00
N SER A 193 -0.01 -21.66 1.50
CA SER A 193 -1.34 -22.09 1.87
C SER A 193 -1.26 -22.61 3.31
N MET A 194 -1.76 -21.79 4.24
CA MET A 194 -2.33 -22.26 5.51
C MET A 194 -3.48 -23.22 5.26
#